data_AF-A0A561E899-F1
#
_entry.id   AF-A0A561E899-F1
#
_cell.length_a   1.000
_cell.length_b   1.000
_cell.length_c   1.000
_cell.angle_alpha   90.00
_cell.angle_beta   90.00
_cell.angle_gamma   90.00
#
_symmetry.space_group_name_H-M   'P 1'
#
loop_
_entity.id
_entity.type
_entity.pdbx_description
1 polymer ?
#
loop_
_entity_poly.entity_id
_entity_poly.type
_entity_poly.pdbx_seq_one_letter_code
_entity_poly.pdbx_strand_id
1 'polypeptide(L)'
;MRRRRSGDGDHLRASLLNQPLDASLGPQPADRGWRALETETRRIARRWHELPEEQAAEFASVLRDFTQSLADRTRARCGCEPLGIPDLGLAALGDQLTVVVYDAQVAGVTDGLLESLAQLRRSLP
;
A
#
# COMPACT_ATOMS: atom_id res chain seq x y z
N MET A 1 -54.91 8.09 17.55
CA MET A 1 -54.23 6.83 17.95
C MET A 1 -53.38 6.33 16.78
N ARG A 2 -52.13 5.95 17.07
CA ARG A 2 -51.16 5.17 16.26
C ARG A 2 -50.50 5.79 15.01
N ARG A 3 -49.28 6.28 15.24
CA ARG A 3 -48.17 6.41 14.28
C ARG A 3 -47.83 5.05 13.65
N ARG A 4 -47.38 5.04 12.38
CA ARG A 4 -46.22 4.22 11.96
C ARG A 4 -45.38 4.97 10.92
N ARG A 5 -44.11 5.15 11.28
CA ARG A 5 -42.99 5.53 10.42
C ARG A 5 -42.75 4.39 9.43
N SER A 6 -42.50 4.74 8.17
CA SER A 6 -41.75 3.88 7.25
C SER A 6 -40.61 4.75 6.72
N GLY A 7 -39.56 4.84 7.54
CA GLY A 7 -38.23 5.14 7.06
C GLY A 7 -37.59 3.78 6.90
N ASP A 8 -37.47 3.31 5.66
CA ASP A 8 -36.79 2.06 5.37
C ASP A 8 -36.25 2.12 3.94
N GLY A 9 -35.18 2.90 3.78
CA GLY A 9 -34.50 3.09 2.49
C GLY A 9 -33.01 3.41 2.62
N ASP A 10 -32.53 3.81 3.81
CA ASP A 10 -31.14 4.26 4.01
C ASP A 10 -30.21 3.19 4.63
N HIS A 11 -30.74 2.04 5.07
CA HIS A 11 -29.93 1.04 5.75
C HIS A 11 -29.16 0.11 4.82
N LEU A 12 -29.49 0.06 3.53
CA LEU A 12 -28.81 -0.81 2.55
C LEU A 12 -27.51 -0.23 1.99
N ARG A 13 -27.22 1.07 2.20
CA ARG A 13 -25.93 1.66 1.78
C ARG A 13 -24.83 1.58 2.83
N ALA A 14 -25.17 1.47 4.11
CA ALA A 14 -24.19 1.33 5.20
C ALA A 14 -23.69 -0.11 5.40
N SER A 15 -24.35 -1.11 4.80
CA SER A 15 -24.06 -2.53 5.06
C SER A 15 -22.90 -3.11 4.24
N LEU A 16 -22.32 -2.35 3.31
CA LEU A 16 -21.14 -2.77 2.52
C LEU A 16 -19.80 -2.47 3.21
N LEU A 17 -19.80 -1.71 4.31
CA LEU A 17 -18.57 -1.37 5.05
C LEU A 17 -18.21 -2.37 6.15
N ASN A 18 -19.02 -3.42 6.36
CA ASN A 18 -18.86 -4.34 7.49
C ASN A 18 -18.93 -5.82 7.09
N GLN A 19 -18.58 -6.16 5.84
CA GLN A 19 -18.30 -7.54 5.49
C GLN A 19 -16.96 -7.97 6.11
N PRO A 20 -16.86 -9.18 6.71
CA PRO A 20 -15.59 -9.67 7.18
C PRO A 20 -14.62 -9.74 6.00
N LEU A 21 -13.44 -9.16 6.19
CA LEU A 21 -12.30 -9.16 5.26
C LEU A 21 -11.73 -10.59 5.04
N ASP A 22 -12.53 -11.67 5.01
CA ASP A 22 -12.01 -13.01 5.33
C ASP A 22 -11.91 -14.05 4.20
N ALA A 23 -12.30 -13.77 2.95
CA ALA A 23 -12.22 -14.80 1.90
C ALA A 23 -11.86 -14.35 0.46
N SER A 24 -11.61 -13.07 0.20
CA SER A 24 -11.25 -12.57 -1.14
C SER A 24 -10.04 -11.63 -1.17
N LEU A 25 -9.38 -11.45 -0.04
CA LEU A 25 -8.07 -10.79 0.03
C LEU A 25 -6.99 -11.77 -0.44
N GLY A 26 -5.88 -11.25 -0.91
CA GLY A 26 -4.77 -12.03 -1.47
C GLY A 26 -4.11 -13.01 -0.47
N PRO A 27 -2.89 -13.48 -0.76
CA PRO A 27 -2.19 -14.45 0.08
C PRO A 27 -2.15 -14.00 1.56
N GLN A 28 -2.39 -14.96 2.47
CA GLN A 28 -2.47 -14.68 3.90
C GLN A 28 -1.12 -14.19 4.46
N PRO A 29 -1.10 -13.25 5.43
CA PRO A 29 0.13 -12.60 5.92
C PRO A 29 1.17 -13.51 6.58
N ALA A 30 0.88 -14.80 6.73
CA ALA A 30 1.77 -15.80 7.30
C ALA A 30 2.56 -16.60 6.25
N ASP A 31 2.29 -16.44 4.95
CA ASP A 31 2.99 -17.21 3.93
C ASP A 31 4.44 -16.71 3.70
N ARG A 32 5.26 -17.55 3.06
CA ARG A 32 6.68 -17.25 2.83
C ARG A 32 6.85 -15.99 1.96
N GLY A 33 5.95 -15.78 0.99
CA GLY A 33 5.97 -14.64 0.08
C GLY A 33 5.75 -13.33 0.82
N TRP A 34 4.77 -13.29 1.73
CA TRP A 34 4.44 -12.15 2.54
C TRP A 34 5.60 -11.69 3.41
N ARG A 35 6.22 -12.65 4.13
CA ARG A 35 7.38 -12.36 4.98
C ARG A 35 8.60 -11.88 4.19
N ALA A 36 8.78 -12.39 2.97
CA ALA A 36 9.87 -11.95 2.11
C ALA A 36 9.67 -10.49 1.67
N LEU A 37 8.45 -10.11 1.28
CA LEU A 37 8.09 -8.73 0.93
C LEU A 37 8.23 -7.78 2.12
N GLU A 38 7.73 -8.17 3.29
CA GLU A 38 7.86 -7.39 4.53
C GLU A 38 9.35 -7.18 4.89
N THR A 39 10.15 -8.24 4.82
CA THR A 39 11.58 -8.19 5.12
C THR A 39 12.32 -7.27 4.16
N GLU A 40 12.06 -7.37 2.86
CA GLU A 40 12.75 -6.55 1.86
C GLU A 40 12.34 -5.08 1.96
N THR A 41 11.06 -4.80 2.19
CA THR A 41 10.55 -3.45 2.39
C THR A 41 11.14 -2.81 3.65
N ARG A 42 11.23 -3.54 4.76
CA ARG A 42 11.88 -3.07 5.99
C ARG A 42 13.35 -2.73 5.78
N ARG A 43 14.06 -3.47 4.93
CA ARG A 43 15.46 -3.16 4.59
C ARG A 43 15.58 -1.86 3.80
N ILE A 44 14.65 -1.61 2.88
CA ILE A 44 14.60 -0.36 2.11
C ILE A 44 14.28 0.81 3.03
N ALA A 45 13.23 0.71 3.84
CA ALA A 45 12.83 1.77 4.77
C ALA A 45 13.95 2.10 5.76
N ARG A 46 14.61 1.08 6.34
CA ARG A 46 15.77 1.30 7.22
C ARG A 46 16.91 2.00 6.49
N ARG A 47 17.30 1.51 5.30
CA ARG A 47 18.37 2.13 4.51
C ARG A 47 18.04 3.58 4.19
N TRP A 48 16.80 3.87 3.81
CA TRP A 48 16.32 5.23 3.54
C TRP A 48 16.48 6.16 4.74
N HIS A 49 16.04 5.71 5.92
CA HIS A 49 16.15 6.48 7.17
C HIS A 49 17.59 6.69 7.65
N GLU A 50 18.53 5.86 7.18
CA GLU A 50 19.97 5.98 7.46
C GLU A 50 20.71 6.90 6.47
N LEU A 51 20.08 7.30 5.36
CA LEU A 51 20.71 8.17 4.35
C LEU A 51 20.88 9.61 4.86
N PRO A 52 22.01 10.27 4.57
CA PRO A 52 22.11 11.71 4.68
C PRO A 52 21.05 12.40 3.83
N GLU A 53 20.51 13.53 4.30
CA GLU A 53 19.39 14.23 3.67
C GLU A 53 19.65 14.60 2.21
N GLU A 54 20.87 15.02 1.86
CA GLU A 54 21.27 15.34 0.49
C GLU A 54 21.14 14.12 -0.45
N GLN A 55 21.56 12.94 0.02
CA GLN A 55 21.43 11.70 -0.74
C GLN A 55 19.96 11.27 -0.80
N ALA A 56 19.22 11.36 0.31
CA ALA A 56 17.79 11.07 0.30
C ALA A 56 17.05 11.97 -0.71
N ALA A 57 17.41 13.26 -0.82
CA ALA A 57 16.84 14.17 -1.81
C ALA A 57 17.15 13.75 -3.26
N GLU A 58 18.38 13.33 -3.55
CA GLU A 58 18.81 12.85 -4.88
C GLU A 58 18.00 11.63 -5.35
N PHE A 59 17.71 10.69 -4.45
CA PHE A 59 17.01 9.44 -4.77
C PHE A 59 15.49 9.50 -4.53
N ALA A 60 14.95 10.65 -4.08
CA ALA A 60 13.54 10.79 -3.72
C ALA A 60 12.58 10.54 -4.88
N SER A 61 12.91 11.00 -6.09
CA SER A 61 12.07 10.80 -7.27
C SER A 61 11.90 9.31 -7.58
N VAL A 62 12.98 8.53 -7.53
CA VAL A 62 12.96 7.09 -7.80
C VAL A 62 12.04 6.37 -6.82
N LEU A 63 12.14 6.69 -5.52
CA LEU A 63 11.32 6.06 -4.50
C LEU A 63 9.85 6.51 -4.60
N ARG A 64 9.58 7.79 -4.92
CA ARG A 64 8.22 8.32 -5.16
C ARG A 64 7.57 7.66 -6.37
N ASP A 65 8.27 7.60 -7.50
CA ASP A 65 7.75 7.03 -8.74
C ASP A 65 7.43 5.54 -8.58
N PHE A 66 8.31 4.80 -7.89
CA PHE A 66 8.05 3.40 -7.56
C PHE A 66 6.81 3.25 -6.67
N THR A 67 6.72 4.06 -5.62
CA THR A 67 5.62 4.02 -4.66
C THR A 67 4.30 4.37 -5.36
N GLN A 68 4.27 5.42 -6.19
CA GLN A 68 3.09 5.83 -6.95
C GLN A 68 2.67 4.74 -7.95
N SER A 69 3.61 4.20 -8.73
CA SER A 69 3.32 3.12 -9.68
C SER A 69 2.73 1.89 -8.99
N LEU A 70 3.27 1.52 -7.82
CA LEU A 70 2.70 0.42 -7.02
C LEU A 70 1.28 0.73 -6.55
N ALA A 71 1.03 1.94 -6.04
CA ALA A 71 -0.30 2.37 -5.63
C ALA A 71 -1.30 2.34 -6.79
N ASP A 72 -0.91 2.81 -7.98
CA ASP A 72 -1.76 2.80 -9.16
C ASP A 72 -2.15 1.38 -9.57
N ARG A 73 -1.21 0.43 -9.57
CA ARG A 73 -1.49 -1.00 -9.83
C ARG A 73 -2.43 -1.59 -8.78
N THR A 74 -2.21 -1.28 -7.51
CA THR A 74 -3.07 -1.73 -6.40
C THR A 74 -4.49 -1.19 -6.54
N ARG A 75 -4.65 0.09 -6.87
CA ARG A 75 -5.97 0.71 -7.07
C ARG A 75 -6.68 0.15 -8.30
N ALA A 76 -5.97 -0.04 -9.41
CA ALA A 76 -6.51 -0.70 -10.60
C ALA A 76 -7.00 -2.13 -10.28
N ARG A 77 -6.24 -2.90 -9.49
CA ARG A 77 -6.65 -4.24 -9.03
C ARG A 77 -7.91 -4.23 -8.18
N CYS A 78 -8.11 -3.18 -7.39
CA CYS A 78 -9.31 -2.96 -6.56
C CYS A 78 -10.47 -2.28 -7.29
N GLY A 79 -10.31 -1.91 -8.57
CA GLY A 79 -11.35 -1.18 -9.33
C GLY A 79 -11.61 0.24 -8.80
N CYS A 80 -10.61 0.87 -8.18
CA CYS A 80 -10.69 2.24 -7.67
C CYS A 80 -10.01 3.22 -8.63
N GLU A 81 -10.54 4.45 -8.73
CA GLU A 81 -9.91 5.56 -9.46
C GLU A 81 -8.49 5.84 -8.96
N PRO A 82 -7.50 6.21 -9.78
CA PRO A 82 -6.14 6.55 -9.32
C PRO A 82 -6.13 7.62 -8.21
N LEU A 83 -5.16 7.54 -7.30
CA LEU A 83 -4.98 8.52 -6.23
C LEU A 83 -3.50 8.84 -6.09
N GLY A 84 -3.16 10.14 -6.14
CA GLY A 84 -1.81 10.60 -5.89
C GLY A 84 -1.42 10.40 -4.43
N ILE A 85 -0.24 9.84 -4.19
CA ILE A 85 0.31 9.70 -2.85
C ILE A 85 0.67 11.11 -2.34
N PRO A 86 0.15 11.53 -1.17
CA PRO A 86 0.48 12.82 -0.59
C PRO A 86 1.98 12.97 -0.36
N ASP A 87 2.54 14.15 -0.64
CA ASP A 87 3.92 14.43 -0.25
C ASP A 87 3.99 14.75 1.25
N LEU A 88 4.56 13.82 2.03
CA LEU A 88 4.79 13.98 3.47
C LEU A 88 6.25 14.32 3.81
N GLY A 89 7.06 14.66 2.79
CA GLY A 89 8.49 14.96 2.94
C GLY A 89 9.40 13.73 2.92
N LEU A 90 10.71 13.98 2.83
CA LEU A 90 11.73 12.93 2.66
C LEU A 90 11.74 11.92 3.80
N ALA A 91 11.56 12.37 5.04
CA ALA A 91 11.58 11.52 6.22
C ALA A 91 10.46 10.45 6.19
N ALA A 92 9.32 10.73 5.56
CA ALA A 92 8.20 9.80 5.54
C ALA A 92 8.23 8.80 4.37
N LEU A 93 9.10 8.99 3.37
CA LEU A 93 8.98 8.29 2.09
C LEU A 93 9.21 6.77 2.20
N GLY A 94 10.15 6.33 3.06
CA GLY A 94 10.35 4.91 3.36
C GLY A 94 9.14 4.26 4.06
N ASP A 95 8.44 5.01 4.90
CA ASP A 95 7.24 4.54 5.60
C ASP A 95 6.03 4.52 4.65
N GLN A 96 5.91 5.48 3.74
CA GLN A 96 4.91 5.49 2.67
C GLN A 96 5.05 4.26 1.76
N LEU A 97 6.28 3.90 1.36
CA LEU A 97 6.53 2.66 0.64
C LEU A 97 6.03 1.44 1.43
N THR A 98 6.27 1.41 2.74
CA THR A 98 5.84 0.29 3.60
C THR A 98 4.33 0.11 3.58
N VAL A 99 3.56 1.20 3.68
CA VAL A 99 2.10 1.16 3.59
C VAL A 99 1.63 0.69 2.22
N VAL A 100 2.21 1.22 1.14
CA VAL A 100 1.75 0.87 -0.22
C VAL A 100 2.12 -0.58 -0.59
N VAL A 101 3.24 -1.10 -0.10
CA VAL A 101 3.55 -2.54 -0.24
C VAL A 101 2.55 -3.38 0.53
N TYR A 102 2.21 -3.01 1.77
CA TYR A 102 1.18 -3.70 2.54
C TYR A 102 -0.17 -3.73 1.79
N ASP A 103 -0.61 -2.59 1.26
CA ASP A 103 -1.86 -2.49 0.47
C ASP A 103 -1.80 -3.38 -0.77
N ALA A 104 -0.67 -3.40 -1.48
CA ALA A 104 -0.44 -4.27 -2.63
C ALA A 104 -0.54 -5.75 -2.25
N GLN A 105 0.03 -6.14 -1.10
CA GLN A 105 -0.06 -7.51 -0.61
C GLN A 105 -1.50 -7.91 -0.26
N VAL A 106 -2.24 -7.04 0.44
CA VAL A 106 -3.67 -7.25 0.77
C VAL A 106 -4.51 -7.40 -0.51
N ALA A 107 -4.24 -6.57 -1.53
CA ALA A 107 -4.92 -6.62 -2.83
C ALA A 107 -4.46 -7.77 -3.75
N GLY A 108 -3.42 -8.53 -3.36
CA GLY A 108 -2.85 -9.61 -4.16
C GLY A 108 -1.99 -9.15 -5.35
N VAL A 109 -1.48 -7.92 -5.33
CA VAL A 109 -0.55 -7.36 -6.34
C VAL A 109 0.89 -7.68 -5.96
N THR A 110 1.24 -8.97 -6.02
CA THR A 110 2.55 -9.47 -5.57
C THR A 110 3.47 -9.94 -6.69
N ASP A 111 2.95 -10.10 -7.90
CA ASP A 111 3.71 -10.61 -9.06
C ASP A 111 4.91 -9.71 -9.37
N GLY A 112 6.11 -10.29 -9.35
CA GLY A 112 7.38 -9.59 -9.58
C GLY A 112 7.74 -8.52 -8.53
N LEU A 113 6.92 -8.32 -7.49
CA LEU A 113 7.11 -7.23 -6.53
C LEU A 113 8.38 -7.40 -5.71
N LEU A 114 8.69 -8.63 -5.28
CA LEU A 114 9.90 -8.90 -4.49
C LEU A 114 11.18 -8.59 -5.28
N GLU A 115 11.23 -8.96 -6.56
CA GLU A 115 12.35 -8.64 -7.44
C GLU A 115 12.48 -7.13 -7.66
N SER A 116 11.35 -6.46 -7.88
CA SER A 116 11.32 -5.00 -8.05
C SER A 116 11.79 -4.26 -6.80
N LEU A 117 11.39 -4.70 -5.60
CA LEU A 117 11.88 -4.16 -4.32
C LEU A 117 13.38 -4.42 -4.15
N ALA A 118 13.85 -5.62 -4.49
CA ALA A 118 15.27 -5.94 -4.42
C ALA A 118 16.09 -5.08 -5.40
N GLN A 119 15.55 -4.74 -6.57
CA GLN A 119 16.17 -3.83 -7.52
C GLN A 119 16.18 -2.39 -6.98
N LEU A 120 15.07 -1.91 -6.44
CA LEU A 120 14.97 -0.60 -5.80
C LEU A 120 15.97 -0.46 -4.65
N ARG A 121 16.12 -1.49 -3.81
CA ARG A 121 17.13 -1.47 -2.74
C ARG A 121 18.55 -1.34 -3.28
N ARG A 122 18.86 -1.98 -4.41
CA ARG A 122 20.19 -1.92 -5.03
C ARG A 122 20.48 -0.57 -5.69
N SER A 123 19.46 0.19 -6.06
CA SER A 123 19.64 1.55 -6.59
C SER A 123 19.87 2.60 -5.52
N LEU A 124 19.57 2.30 -4.24
CA LEU A 124 19.85 3.22 -3.14
C LEU A 124 21.34 3.15 -2.76
N PRO A 125 21.98 4.30 -2.45
CA PRO A 125 23.40 4.38 -2.06
C PRO A 125 23.67 3.71 -0.72
#